data_AF-A0A2V5T3C2-F1
#
_entry.id   AF-A0A2V5T3C2-F1
#
_cell.length_a   1.000
_cell.length_b   1.000
_cell.length_c   1.000
_cell.angle_alpha   90.00
_cell.angle_beta   90.00
_cell.angle_gamma   90.00
#
_symmetry.space_group_name_H-M   'P 1'
#
loop_
_entity.id
_entity.type
_entity.pdbx_description
1 polymer ?
#
loop_
_entity_poly.entity_id
_entity_poly.type
_entity_poly.pdbx_seq_one_letter_code
_entity_poly.pdbx_strand_id
1 'polypeptide(L)'
;MKPRIGVLTSGGDCPGLNAVLRGVVLAAEKLGWEVIGFRDGFEGLLRPGDHVVLDRKSTEGIMALGGTIIGTTNRGHFVAKVGAGDRTIIPAEVIAQAHEILNKLGIKSLIIVGGDGSMTTALQLQEAGINCIGVPKTIDNDLEATAMTFGFDSAVAAVVDALDRLHTTATSHKRVMVVEVMGRHAGWIALH
;
A
#
# COMPACT_ATOMS: atom_id res chain seq x y z
N MET A 1 -6.27 -11.21 26.86
CA MET A 1 -6.17 -11.37 25.39
C MET A 1 -4.87 -10.77 24.91
N LYS A 2 -4.26 -11.34 23.86
CA LYS A 2 -3.09 -10.72 23.21
C LYS A 2 -3.51 -9.39 22.55
N PRO A 3 -2.69 -8.33 22.59
CA PRO A 3 -2.95 -7.12 21.81
C PRO A 3 -3.04 -7.45 20.31
N ARG A 4 -3.93 -6.75 19.61
CA ARG A 4 -4.17 -6.94 18.17
C ARG A 4 -3.89 -5.66 17.40
N ILE A 5 -3.20 -5.80 16.28
CA ILE A 5 -3.01 -4.74 15.29
C ILE A 5 -3.61 -5.16 13.95
N GLY A 6 -4.12 -4.18 13.20
CA GLY A 6 -4.62 -4.37 11.85
C GLY A 6 -3.53 -4.01 10.83
N VAL A 7 -3.56 -4.62 9.65
CA VAL A 7 -2.77 -4.20 8.49
C VAL A 7 -3.60 -4.29 7.22
N LEU A 8 -3.42 -3.34 6.31
CA LEU A 8 -4.05 -3.35 4.98
C LEU A 8 -3.10 -2.78 3.92
N THR A 9 -3.33 -3.18 2.67
CA THR A 9 -2.66 -2.62 1.47
C THR A 9 -3.68 -1.88 0.61
N SER A 10 -3.38 -0.64 0.21
CA SER A 10 -4.32 0.24 -0.51
C SER A 10 -3.67 0.95 -1.70
N GLY A 11 -4.46 1.20 -2.75
CA GLY A 11 -4.01 1.84 -4.00
C GLY A 11 -3.45 0.84 -5.00
N GLY A 12 -2.68 1.34 -5.97
CA GLY A 12 -1.97 0.48 -6.94
C GLY A 12 -0.96 -0.43 -6.22
N ASP A 13 -0.85 -1.69 -6.64
CA ASP A 13 0.15 -2.59 -6.10
C ASP A 13 1.56 -2.21 -6.58
N CYS A 14 2.57 -2.68 -5.87
CA CYS A 14 3.96 -2.54 -6.26
C CYS A 14 4.78 -3.72 -5.70
N PRO A 15 6.00 -3.94 -6.18
CA PRO A 15 6.91 -4.90 -5.56
C PRO A 15 7.15 -4.55 -4.08
N GLY A 16 7.22 -5.57 -3.23
CA GLY A 16 7.61 -5.44 -1.81
C GLY A 16 6.47 -5.45 -0.78
N LEU A 17 5.19 -5.43 -1.17
CA LEU A 17 4.09 -5.42 -0.18
C LEU A 17 4.07 -6.66 0.71
N ASN A 18 4.27 -7.82 0.10
CA ASN A 18 4.34 -9.07 0.85
C ASN A 18 5.53 -9.09 1.83
N ALA A 19 6.63 -8.42 1.50
CA ALA A 19 7.75 -8.25 2.42
C ALA A 19 7.38 -7.33 3.60
N VAL A 20 6.64 -6.24 3.37
CA VAL A 20 6.10 -5.38 4.43
C VAL A 20 5.15 -6.17 5.34
N LEU A 21 4.21 -6.93 4.79
CA LEU A 21 3.27 -7.75 5.57
C LEU A 21 4.01 -8.75 6.47
N ARG A 22 5.02 -9.44 5.92
CA ARG A 22 5.86 -10.34 6.71
C ARG A 22 6.66 -9.59 7.78
N GLY A 23 7.20 -8.42 7.47
CA GLY A 23 7.90 -7.57 8.44
C GLY A 23 7.02 -7.19 9.63
N VAL A 24 5.77 -6.78 9.37
CA VAL A 24 4.77 -6.48 10.40
C VAL A 24 4.49 -7.71 11.27
N VAL A 25 4.24 -8.86 10.65
CA VAL A 25 3.96 -10.12 11.39
C VAL A 25 5.11 -10.53 12.28
N LEU A 26 6.34 -10.54 11.76
CA LEU A 26 7.52 -10.95 12.53
C LEU A 26 7.83 -9.97 13.68
N ALA A 27 7.55 -8.67 13.49
CA ALA A 27 7.69 -7.68 14.56
C ALA A 27 6.61 -7.85 15.64
N ALA A 28 5.35 -8.04 15.25
CA ALA A 28 4.24 -8.26 16.16
C ALA A 28 4.41 -9.55 16.99
N GLU A 29 4.87 -10.63 16.36
CA GLU A 29 5.12 -11.91 17.03
C GLU A 29 6.17 -11.77 18.15
N LYS A 30 7.25 -11.02 17.93
CA LYS A 30 8.27 -10.74 18.96
C LYS A 30 7.70 -10.00 20.17
N LEU A 31 6.63 -9.23 19.98
CA LEU A 31 5.92 -8.50 21.04
C LEU A 31 4.75 -9.32 21.64
N GLY A 32 4.51 -10.52 21.14
CA GLY A 32 3.38 -11.37 21.55
C GLY A 32 2.02 -10.87 21.07
N TRP A 33 1.98 -10.05 20.01
CA TRP A 33 0.76 -9.48 19.42
C TRP A 33 0.23 -10.37 18.29
N GLU A 34 -1.04 -10.17 17.94
CA GLU A 34 -1.69 -10.83 16.80
C GLU A 34 -1.97 -9.81 15.69
N VAL A 35 -1.75 -10.22 14.44
CA VAL A 35 -1.92 -9.36 13.26
C VAL A 35 -3.16 -9.80 12.48
N ILE A 36 -4.05 -8.85 12.23
CA ILE A 36 -5.23 -9.03 11.40
C ILE A 36 -5.01 -8.28 10.08
N GLY A 37 -4.95 -9.02 8.97
CA GLY A 37 -4.89 -8.45 7.62
C GLY A 37 -6.29 -8.21 7.08
N PHE A 38 -6.61 -6.97 6.70
CA PHE A 38 -7.88 -6.64 6.04
C PHE A 38 -7.75 -6.78 4.54
N ARG A 39 -8.74 -7.44 3.92
CA ARG A 39 -8.71 -7.70 2.48
C ARG A 39 -9.14 -6.50 1.68
N ASP A 40 -8.55 -6.36 0.49
CA ASP A 40 -8.88 -5.32 -0.49
C ASP A 40 -8.84 -3.89 0.08
N GLY A 41 -7.84 -3.65 0.93
CA GLY A 41 -7.57 -2.35 1.52
C GLY A 41 -8.59 -1.94 2.57
N PHE A 42 -9.09 -0.70 2.46
CA PHE A 42 -10.05 -0.16 3.42
C PHE A 42 -11.44 -0.81 3.32
N GLU A 43 -11.78 -1.41 2.19
CA GLU A 43 -13.10 -2.04 2.01
C GLU A 43 -13.29 -3.23 2.97
N GLY A 44 -12.22 -3.94 3.34
CA GLY A 44 -12.27 -4.97 4.37
C GLY A 44 -12.67 -4.47 5.76
N LEU A 45 -12.67 -3.16 6.00
CA LEU A 45 -13.16 -2.52 7.23
C LEU A 45 -14.67 -2.25 7.22
N LEU A 46 -15.34 -2.40 6.07
CA LEU A 46 -16.80 -2.24 5.97
C LEU A 46 -17.52 -3.49 6.42
N ARG A 47 -18.78 -3.36 6.86
CA ARG A 47 -19.59 -4.52 7.25
C ARG A 47 -19.75 -5.49 6.07
N PRO A 48 -19.65 -6.81 6.30
CA PRO A 48 -19.54 -7.51 7.59
C PRO A 48 -18.13 -7.56 8.21
N GLY A 49 -17.13 -7.00 7.54
CA GLY A 49 -15.70 -7.10 7.82
C GLY A 49 -15.09 -8.26 7.05
N ASP A 50 -14.05 -8.00 6.26
CA ASP A 50 -13.29 -9.03 5.54
C ASP A 50 -11.81 -8.98 5.94
N HIS A 51 -11.39 -10.01 6.65
CA HIS A 51 -10.07 -10.07 7.28
C HIS A 51 -9.59 -11.51 7.47
N VAL A 52 -8.28 -11.63 7.63
CA VAL A 52 -7.58 -12.87 7.93
C VAL A 52 -6.58 -12.68 9.05
N VAL A 53 -6.33 -13.73 9.83
CA VAL A 53 -5.20 -13.75 10.76
C VAL A 53 -3.93 -13.96 9.95
N LEU A 54 -2.93 -13.10 10.17
CA LEU A 54 -1.60 -13.24 9.59
C LEU A 54 -0.62 -13.69 10.67
N ASP A 55 0.00 -14.84 10.46
CA ASP A 55 1.01 -15.40 11.33
C ASP A 55 2.29 -15.76 10.55
N ARG A 56 3.31 -16.24 11.29
CA ARG A 56 4.61 -16.62 10.70
C ARG A 56 4.47 -17.62 9.56
N LYS A 57 3.52 -18.56 9.69
CA LYS A 57 3.28 -19.63 8.71
C LYS A 57 2.51 -19.10 7.51
N SER A 58 1.46 -18.31 7.72
CA SER A 58 0.66 -17.73 6.64
C SER A 58 1.43 -16.70 5.81
N THR A 59 2.52 -16.13 6.36
CA THR A 59 3.41 -15.20 5.65
C THR A 59 4.73 -15.85 5.21
N GLU A 60 4.86 -17.17 5.24
CA GLU A 60 6.05 -17.89 4.79
C GLU A 60 6.18 -17.84 3.26
N GLY A 61 7.40 -17.63 2.75
CA GLY A 61 7.69 -17.63 1.31
C GLY A 61 7.14 -16.45 0.51
N ILE A 62 6.33 -15.56 1.09
CA ILE A 62 5.63 -14.52 0.32
C ILE A 62 6.52 -13.35 -0.13
N MET A 63 7.72 -13.18 0.45
CA MET A 63 8.55 -11.99 0.23
C MET A 63 8.95 -11.78 -1.23
N ALA A 64 9.12 -12.86 -1.99
CA ALA A 64 9.49 -12.83 -3.40
C ALA A 64 8.27 -12.73 -4.34
N LEU A 65 7.05 -12.82 -3.81
CA LEU A 65 5.83 -12.73 -4.61
C LEU A 65 5.52 -11.27 -4.94
N GLY A 66 5.15 -11.02 -6.19
CA GLY A 66 4.55 -9.75 -6.60
C GLY A 66 3.17 -9.51 -5.97
N GLY A 67 2.67 -8.28 -6.08
CA GLY A 67 1.38 -7.90 -5.54
C GLY A 67 1.30 -7.99 -4.01
N THR A 68 0.10 -8.32 -3.50
CA THR A 68 -0.20 -8.43 -2.06
C THR A 68 -1.14 -9.62 -1.80
N ILE A 69 -0.81 -10.48 -0.84
CA ILE A 69 -1.62 -11.67 -0.49
C ILE A 69 -2.99 -11.33 0.13
N ILE A 70 -3.18 -10.09 0.59
CA ILE A 70 -4.47 -9.61 1.13
C ILE A 70 -5.24 -8.73 0.13
N GLY A 71 -4.73 -8.55 -1.09
CA GLY A 71 -5.41 -7.73 -2.10
C GLY A 71 -5.30 -6.22 -1.83
N THR A 72 -5.70 -5.43 -2.81
CA THR A 72 -5.73 -3.97 -2.73
C THR A 72 -6.80 -3.46 -3.68
N THR A 73 -7.39 -2.31 -3.37
CA THR A 73 -8.32 -1.63 -4.25
C THR A 73 -7.91 -0.17 -4.49
N ASN A 74 -8.23 0.31 -5.68
CA ASN A 74 -8.12 1.72 -6.08
C ASN A 74 -9.52 2.36 -6.30
N ARG A 75 -10.60 1.65 -5.96
CA ARG A 75 -12.00 2.10 -6.02
C ARG A 75 -12.74 1.62 -4.78
N GLY A 76 -13.66 2.42 -4.26
CA GLY A 76 -14.43 2.01 -3.08
C GLY A 76 -15.05 3.18 -2.33
N HIS A 77 -15.63 2.88 -1.17
CA HIS A 77 -16.28 3.83 -0.28
C HIS A 77 -15.27 4.74 0.42
N PHE A 78 -14.03 4.27 0.56
CA PHE A 78 -12.90 5.07 1.06
C PHE A 78 -12.16 5.80 -0.06
N VAL A 79 -12.54 5.56 -1.33
CA VAL A 79 -11.98 6.28 -2.47
C VAL A 79 -12.83 7.50 -2.76
N ALA A 80 -12.36 8.57 -2.14
CA ALA A 80 -12.53 9.94 -2.54
C ALA A 80 -12.80 10.19 -4.05
N LYS A 81 -14.03 10.59 -4.41
CA LYS A 81 -14.29 11.23 -5.72
C LYS A 81 -13.98 12.72 -5.61
N VAL A 82 -12.94 13.19 -6.29
CA VAL A 82 -12.57 14.61 -6.34
C VAL A 82 -13.46 15.31 -7.37
N GLY A 83 -14.31 16.24 -6.90
CA GLY A 83 -14.61 17.44 -7.68
C GLY A 83 -13.43 18.39 -7.53
N ALA A 84 -12.89 18.90 -8.64
CA ALA A 84 -11.65 19.67 -8.67
C ALA A 84 -11.59 20.75 -7.56
N GLY A 85 -10.64 20.61 -6.61
CA GLY A 85 -10.28 21.66 -5.65
C GLY A 85 -10.57 21.37 -4.17
N ASP A 86 -11.47 20.44 -3.84
CA ASP A 86 -11.84 20.19 -2.44
C ASP A 86 -11.19 18.94 -1.85
N ARG A 87 -10.73 19.06 -0.58
CA ARG A 87 -10.28 17.93 0.25
C ARG A 87 -11.36 16.88 0.24
N THR A 88 -11.01 15.65 -0.12
CA THR A 88 -12.04 14.63 -0.22
C THR A 88 -12.36 14.06 1.14
N ILE A 89 -13.64 14.14 1.53
CA ILE A 89 -14.12 13.76 2.86
C ILE A 89 -14.78 12.39 2.77
N ILE A 90 -14.34 11.46 3.63
CA ILE A 90 -14.96 10.14 3.79
C ILE A 90 -16.26 10.33 4.57
N PRO A 91 -17.40 9.74 4.12
CA PRO A 91 -18.66 9.88 4.84
C PRO A 91 -18.55 9.37 6.29
N ALA A 92 -19.19 10.07 7.22
CA ALA A 92 -19.12 9.74 8.65
C ALA A 92 -19.63 8.32 8.93
N GLU A 93 -20.64 7.85 8.20
CA GLU A 93 -21.15 6.47 8.31
C GLU A 93 -20.12 5.41 7.88
N VAL A 94 -19.23 5.73 6.92
CA VAL A 94 -18.17 4.82 6.46
C VAL A 94 -17.08 4.70 7.53
N ILE A 95 -16.68 5.82 8.13
CA ILE A 95 -15.74 5.85 9.25
C ILE A 95 -16.32 5.10 10.47
N ALA A 96 -17.59 5.33 10.79
CA ALA A 96 -18.27 4.65 11.90
C ALA A 96 -18.29 3.13 11.72
N GLN A 97 -18.51 2.64 10.48
CA GLN A 97 -18.43 1.21 10.18
C GLN A 97 -17.03 0.64 10.40
N ALA A 98 -15.99 1.32 9.92
CA ALA A 98 -14.61 0.90 10.19
C ALA A 98 -14.31 0.86 11.68
N HIS A 99 -14.73 1.88 12.43
CA HIS A 99 -14.54 1.96 13.87
C HIS A 99 -15.27 0.81 14.60
N GLU A 100 -16.46 0.43 14.14
CA GLU A 100 -17.21 -0.72 14.68
C GLU A 100 -16.48 -2.04 14.46
N ILE A 101 -15.98 -2.29 13.25
CA ILE A 101 -15.23 -3.52 12.93
C ILE A 101 -13.93 -3.59 13.73
N LEU A 102 -13.16 -2.50 13.79
CA LEU A 102 -11.92 -2.44 14.55
C LEU A 102 -12.15 -2.68 16.05
N ASN A 103 -13.20 -2.08 16.63
CA ASN A 103 -13.59 -2.29 18.03
C ASN A 103 -14.02 -3.73 18.29
N LYS A 104 -14.87 -4.29 17.42
CA LYS A 104 -15.35 -5.67 17.53
C LYS A 104 -14.21 -6.69 17.50
N LEU A 105 -13.18 -6.43 16.69
CA LEU A 105 -11.98 -7.28 16.59
C LEU A 105 -10.93 -7.00 17.68
N GLY A 106 -11.09 -5.90 18.44
CA GLY A 106 -10.16 -5.48 19.48
C GLY A 106 -8.86 -4.88 18.94
N ILE A 107 -8.88 -4.32 17.72
CA ILE A 107 -7.72 -3.75 17.05
C ILE A 107 -7.34 -2.41 17.69
N LYS A 108 -6.07 -2.27 18.09
CA LYS A 108 -5.58 -1.08 18.79
C LYS A 108 -4.98 -0.03 17.86
N SER A 109 -4.45 -0.47 16.73
CA SER A 109 -3.87 0.39 15.70
C SER A 109 -3.95 -0.30 14.35
N LEU A 110 -4.07 0.49 13.29
CA LEU A 110 -4.13 0.05 11.91
C LEU A 110 -2.87 0.49 11.15
N ILE A 111 -2.15 -0.46 10.56
CA ILE A 111 -1.02 -0.21 9.67
C ILE A 111 -1.54 -0.12 8.24
N ILE A 112 -1.31 1.01 7.58
CA ILE A 112 -1.81 1.31 6.24
C ILE A 112 -0.63 1.36 5.29
N VAL A 113 -0.51 0.36 4.43
CA VAL A 113 0.53 0.31 3.39
C VAL A 113 -0.05 0.91 2.11
N GLY A 114 0.38 2.12 1.75
CA GLY A 114 -0.37 2.93 0.79
C GLY A 114 0.41 4.08 0.17
N GLY A 115 -0.18 4.67 -0.87
CA GLY A 115 0.30 5.91 -1.51
C GLY A 115 -0.37 7.15 -0.91
N ASP A 116 -0.30 8.28 -1.62
CA ASP A 116 -0.79 9.59 -1.14
C ASP A 116 -2.28 9.57 -0.75
N GLY A 117 -3.13 9.03 -1.63
CA GLY A 117 -4.56 8.88 -1.32
C GLY A 117 -4.83 8.01 -0.09
N SER A 118 -4.01 6.98 0.15
CA SER A 118 -4.13 6.15 1.35
C SER A 118 -3.69 6.90 2.62
N MET A 119 -2.69 7.77 2.53
CA MET A 119 -2.26 8.63 3.65
C MET A 119 -3.31 9.69 3.97
N THR A 120 -3.97 10.25 2.95
CA THR A 120 -5.12 11.16 3.12
C THR A 120 -6.26 10.46 3.86
N THR A 121 -6.58 9.22 3.51
CA THR A 121 -7.57 8.40 4.23
C THR A 121 -7.12 8.11 5.66
N ALA A 122 -5.83 7.77 5.87
CA ALA A 122 -5.28 7.50 7.20
C ALA A 122 -5.42 8.71 8.14
N LEU A 123 -5.18 9.92 7.63
CA LEU A 123 -5.33 11.15 8.40
C LEU A 123 -6.78 11.36 8.87
N GLN A 124 -7.77 11.18 7.98
CA GLN A 124 -9.18 11.31 8.35
C GLN A 124 -9.63 10.26 9.38
N LEU A 125 -9.12 9.03 9.27
CA LEU A 125 -9.37 8.00 10.29
C LEU A 125 -8.76 8.39 11.64
N GLN A 126 -7.55 8.97 11.64
CA GLN A 126 -6.88 9.44 12.84
C GLN A 126 -7.60 10.62 13.50
N GLU A 127 -8.07 11.59 12.71
CA GLU A 127 -8.93 12.69 13.18
C GLU A 127 -10.24 12.17 13.81
N ALA A 128 -10.74 11.02 13.34
CA ALA A 128 -11.89 10.32 13.90
C ALA A 128 -11.55 9.38 15.08
N GLY A 129 -10.32 9.40 15.59
CA GLY A 129 -9.90 8.65 16.79
C GLY A 129 -9.39 7.23 16.54
N ILE A 130 -9.19 6.82 15.28
CA ILE A 130 -8.59 5.52 14.95
C ILE A 130 -7.08 5.67 14.86
N ASN A 131 -6.33 4.95 15.69
CA ASN A 131 -4.87 4.99 15.61
C ASN A 131 -4.37 4.37 14.31
N CYS A 132 -3.64 5.15 13.52
CA CYS A 132 -3.09 4.74 12.23
C CYS A 132 -1.58 4.91 12.17
N ILE A 133 -0.91 4.02 11.43
CA ILE A 133 0.50 4.11 11.06
C ILE A 133 0.60 3.96 9.55
N GLY A 134 1.13 4.97 8.86
CA GLY A 134 1.37 4.93 7.42
C GLY A 134 2.68 4.23 7.06
N VAL A 135 2.67 3.37 6.04
CA VAL A 135 3.86 2.78 5.43
C VAL A 135 3.91 3.23 3.96
N PRO A 136 4.95 3.97 3.53
CA PRO A 136 4.97 4.64 2.26
C PRO A 136 5.21 3.67 1.09
N LYS A 137 4.19 3.50 0.26
CA LYS A 137 4.15 2.53 -0.83
C LYS A 137 3.72 3.19 -2.14
N THR A 138 4.63 3.26 -3.09
CA THR A 138 4.36 3.71 -4.48
C THR A 138 5.60 3.45 -5.32
N ILE A 139 5.44 3.16 -6.61
CA ILE A 139 6.57 3.14 -7.54
C ILE A 139 7.01 4.56 -7.92
N ASP A 140 6.15 5.55 -7.76
CA ASP A 140 6.39 6.91 -8.25
C ASP A 140 7.40 7.69 -7.38
N ASN A 141 7.72 7.19 -6.17
CA ASN A 141 8.57 7.82 -5.15
C ASN A 141 8.17 9.26 -4.81
N ASP A 142 6.86 9.52 -4.79
CA ASP A 142 6.26 10.85 -4.66
C ASP A 142 5.64 11.13 -3.28
N LEU A 143 6.06 10.37 -2.26
CA LEU A 143 5.63 10.60 -0.88
C LEU A 143 6.64 11.44 -0.11
N GLU A 144 6.13 12.46 0.58
CA GLU A 144 6.94 13.30 1.47
C GLU A 144 7.46 12.51 2.69
N ALA A 145 8.46 13.08 3.37
CA ALA A 145 9.04 12.57 4.61
C ALA A 145 9.72 11.17 4.52
N THR A 146 9.91 10.63 3.31
CA THR A 146 10.80 9.49 3.06
C THR A 146 11.70 9.77 1.85
N ALA A 147 12.92 9.24 1.86
CA ALA A 147 13.81 9.32 0.71
C ALA A 147 13.45 8.29 -0.38
N MET A 148 12.86 7.16 0.03
CA MET A 148 12.49 6.08 -0.87
C MET A 148 11.19 5.41 -0.41
N THR A 149 10.32 5.09 -1.36
CA THR A 149 9.08 4.35 -1.14
C THR A 149 9.24 2.89 -1.51
N PHE A 150 8.46 2.00 -0.86
CA PHE A 150 8.41 0.60 -1.28
C PHE A 150 7.91 0.50 -2.72
N GLY A 151 8.65 -0.24 -3.54
CA GLY A 151 8.36 -0.48 -4.96
C GLY A 151 9.21 0.33 -5.94
N PHE A 152 9.77 1.48 -5.53
CA PHE A 152 10.52 2.37 -6.43
C PHE A 152 11.74 1.70 -7.07
N ASP A 153 12.64 1.15 -6.27
CA ASP A 153 13.88 0.52 -6.75
C ASP A 153 13.61 -0.63 -7.74
N SER A 154 12.62 -1.47 -7.44
CA SER A 154 12.20 -2.55 -8.34
C SER A 154 11.60 -2.03 -9.66
N ALA A 155 10.92 -0.88 -9.64
CA ALA A 155 10.40 -0.26 -10.86
C ALA A 155 11.53 0.31 -11.73
N VAL A 156 12.52 0.97 -11.12
CA VAL A 156 13.73 1.45 -11.81
C VAL A 156 14.48 0.28 -12.44
N ALA A 157 14.72 -0.80 -11.69
CA ALA A 157 15.39 -1.99 -12.22
C ALA A 157 14.67 -2.59 -13.44
N ALA A 158 13.32 -2.59 -13.44
CA ALA A 158 12.54 -3.07 -14.58
C ALA A 158 12.69 -2.16 -15.82
N VAL A 159 12.77 -0.84 -15.63
CA VAL A 159 13.02 0.12 -16.71
C VAL A 159 14.42 -0.05 -17.29
N VAL A 160 15.44 -0.23 -16.43
CA VAL A 160 16.82 -0.48 -16.85
C VAL A 160 16.92 -1.76 -17.70
N ASP A 161 16.31 -2.87 -17.27
CA ASP A 161 16.30 -4.12 -18.08
C ASP A 161 15.64 -3.91 -19.45
N ALA A 162 14.58 -3.11 -19.53
CA ALA A 162 13.94 -2.79 -20.81
C ALA A 162 14.85 -1.93 -21.71
N LEU A 163 15.55 -0.94 -21.14
CA LEU A 163 16.50 -0.09 -21.87
C LEU A 163 17.67 -0.89 -22.44
N ASP A 164 18.25 -1.79 -21.65
CA ASP A 164 19.37 -2.65 -22.09
C ASP A 164 18.99 -3.50 -23.30
N ARG A 165 17.76 -4.05 -23.30
CA ARG A 165 17.24 -4.81 -24.44
C ARG A 165 17.04 -3.93 -25.69
N LEU A 166 16.58 -2.70 -25.52
CA LEU A 166 16.37 -1.76 -26.63
C LEU A 166 17.69 -1.23 -27.21
N HIS A 167 18.73 -1.09 -26.39
CA HIS A 167 20.01 -0.51 -26.80
C HIS A 167 20.67 -1.28 -27.95
N THR A 168 20.59 -2.62 -27.91
CA THR A 168 21.19 -3.50 -28.92
C THR A 168 20.58 -3.32 -30.32
N THR A 169 19.25 -3.21 -30.41
CA THR A 169 18.54 -3.02 -31.68
C THR A 169 18.62 -1.58 -32.18
N ALA A 170 18.64 -0.59 -31.27
CA ALA A 170 18.84 0.82 -31.61
C ALA A 170 20.18 1.03 -32.31
N THR A 171 21.24 0.46 -31.77
CA THR A 171 22.60 0.53 -32.31
C THR A 171 22.72 -0.19 -33.65
N SER A 172 22.16 -1.42 -33.75
CA SER A 172 22.26 -2.24 -34.96
C SER A 172 21.57 -1.62 -36.18
N HIS A 173 20.47 -0.91 -35.98
CA HIS A 173 19.67 -0.31 -37.06
C HIS A 173 19.74 1.21 -37.14
N LYS A 174 20.62 1.85 -36.36
CA LYS A 174 20.76 3.32 -36.28
C LYS A 174 19.41 4.02 -36.02
N ARG A 175 18.66 3.51 -35.05
CA ARG A 175 17.33 4.02 -34.68
C ARG A 175 17.38 4.91 -33.45
N VAL A 176 16.51 5.90 -33.42
CA VAL A 176 16.15 6.62 -32.19
C VAL A 176 15.04 5.85 -31.51
N MET A 177 15.18 5.61 -30.21
CA MET A 177 14.16 5.01 -29.36
C MET A 177 13.62 6.04 -28.38
N VAL A 178 12.31 6.02 -28.15
CA VAL A 178 11.64 6.78 -27.10
C VAL A 178 11.01 5.77 -26.15
N VAL A 179 11.27 5.93 -24.85
CA VAL A 179 10.74 5.04 -23.80
C VAL A 179 9.87 5.88 -22.88
N GLU A 180 8.59 5.52 -22.80
CA GLU A 180 7.65 6.07 -21.84
C GLU A 180 7.69 5.22 -20.56
N VAL A 181 7.82 5.89 -19.41
CA VAL A 181 7.87 5.23 -18.09
C VAL A 181 6.77 5.79 -17.19
N MET A 182 6.42 5.02 -16.15
CA MET A 182 5.49 5.48 -15.11
C MET A 182 6.12 6.58 -14.24
N GLY A 183 5.36 7.16 -13.31
CA GLY A 183 5.79 8.28 -12.46
C GLY A 183 4.72 9.34 -12.25
N ARG A 184 3.63 9.31 -13.03
CA ARG A 184 2.48 10.24 -12.93
C ARG A 184 2.91 11.72 -12.95
N HIS A 185 3.09 12.33 -11.79
CA HIS A 185 3.46 13.75 -11.62
C HIS A 185 4.90 13.92 -11.10
N ALA A 186 5.63 12.82 -10.91
CA ALA A 186 7.01 12.77 -10.45
C ALA A 186 7.93 12.13 -11.52
N GLY A 187 9.11 12.73 -11.70
CA GLY A 187 10.09 12.29 -12.70
C GLY A 187 11.11 11.28 -12.18
N TRP A 188 10.94 10.73 -10.97
CA TRP A 188 11.98 9.96 -10.29
C TRP A 188 12.42 8.72 -11.05
N ILE A 189 11.47 7.96 -11.61
CA ILE A 189 11.77 6.75 -12.39
C ILE A 189 12.48 7.11 -13.70
N ALA A 190 12.08 8.21 -14.36
CA ALA A 190 12.68 8.63 -15.62
C ALA A 190 14.10 9.19 -15.45
N LEU A 191 14.41 9.75 -14.28
CA LEU A 191 15.68 10.39 -13.98
C LEU A 191 16.78 9.40 -13.54
N HIS A 192 16.41 8.34 -12.82
CA HIS A 192 17.34 7.33 -12.28
C HIS A 192 17.66 6.26 -13.31
#